data_AF-A0A497E8I4-F1
#
_entry.id   AF-A0A497E8I4-F1
#
_cell.length_a   1.000
_cell.length_b   1.000
_cell.length_c   1.000
_cell.angle_alpha   90.00
_cell.angle_beta   90.00
_cell.angle_gamma   90.00
#
_symmetry.space_group_name_H-M   'P 1'
#
loop_
_entity.id
_entity.type
_entity.pdbx_description
1 polymer ?
#
loop_
_entity_poly.entity_id
_entity_poly.type
_entity_poly.pdbx_seq_one_letter_code
_entity_poly.pdbx_strand_id
1 'polypeptide(L)'
;MTISRSAYVARVVRLYLDDPNTPVSPSETDWGIAADLFDRGVSLERVCFAFKIAFIRRHHRASTRPLRPIRSLAYFRTVVLNLTLEETQAVYVDYIECLYERLQQDPNQIIGGRSDERLNGAIPNAAH
;
A
#
# COMPACT_ATOMS: atom_id res chain seq x y z
N MET A 1 -18.52 14.37 4.60
CA MET A 1 -18.32 14.20 6.06
C MET A 1 -16.82 14.23 6.33
N THR A 2 -16.35 15.20 7.10
CA THR A 2 -14.93 15.31 7.50
C THR A 2 -14.65 14.30 8.61
N ILE A 3 -13.66 13.42 8.40
CA ILE A 3 -13.21 12.47 9.43
C ILE A 3 -12.47 13.23 10.53
N SER A 4 -12.70 12.88 11.80
CA SER A 4 -11.93 13.47 12.91
C SER A 4 -10.49 12.95 12.89
N ARG A 5 -9.55 13.72 13.45
CA ARG A 5 -8.15 13.31 13.56
C ARG A 5 -7.98 11.96 14.25
N SER A 6 -8.67 11.75 15.37
CA SER A 6 -8.61 10.48 16.11
C SER A 6 -9.16 9.31 15.31
N ALA A 7 -10.28 9.51 14.59
CA ALA A 7 -10.85 8.48 13.73
C ALA A 7 -9.95 8.16 12.53
N TYR A 8 -9.31 9.16 11.93
CA TYR A 8 -8.33 8.97 10.87
C TYR A 8 -7.14 8.15 11.36
N VAL A 9 -6.52 8.58 12.47
CA VAL A 9 -5.32 7.94 13.02
C VAL A 9 -5.61 6.48 13.38
N ALA A 10 -6.73 6.21 14.06
CA ALA A 10 -7.15 4.85 14.39
C ALA A 10 -7.38 3.99 13.13
N ARG A 11 -7.93 4.58 12.05
CA ARG A 11 -8.17 3.85 10.81
C ARG A 11 -6.88 3.51 10.08
N VAL A 12 -5.91 4.42 10.03
CA VAL A 12 -4.58 4.18 9.45
C VAL A 12 -3.82 3.10 10.23
N VAL A 13 -3.83 3.17 11.56
CA VAL A 13 -3.20 2.15 12.42
C VAL A 13 -3.87 0.79 12.23
N ARG A 14 -5.20 0.74 12.12
CA ARG A 14 -5.90 -0.52 11.86
C ARG A 14 -5.52 -1.13 10.50
N LEU A 15 -5.47 -0.33 9.43
CA LEU A 15 -5.01 -0.79 8.11
C LEU A 15 -3.60 -1.38 8.15
N TYR A 16 -2.72 -0.82 9.01
CA TYR A 16 -1.39 -1.37 9.23
C TYR A 16 -1.41 -2.71 9.94
N LEU A 17 -2.24 -2.89 10.96
CA LEU A 17 -2.33 -4.15 11.71
C LEU A 17 -3.07 -5.26 10.97
N ASP A 18 -3.91 -4.92 9.98
CA ASP A 18 -4.63 -5.89 9.16
C ASP A 18 -3.72 -6.62 8.14
N ASP A 19 -2.45 -6.22 7.96
CA ASP A 19 -1.47 -6.92 7.12
C ASP A 19 -0.85 -8.11 7.87
N PRO A 20 -0.87 -9.34 7.31
CA PRO A 20 -0.35 -10.54 7.99
C PRO A 20 1.16 -10.51 8.31
N ASN A 21 1.92 -9.54 7.75
CA ASN A 21 3.34 -9.37 7.98
C ASN A 21 3.68 -8.22 8.95
N THR A 22 2.70 -7.64 9.64
CA THR A 22 2.90 -6.55 10.60
C THR A 22 2.87 -7.04 12.04
N PRO A 23 3.39 -6.25 13.00
CA PRO A 23 3.43 -6.62 14.40
C PRO A 23 2.02 -6.76 15.01
N VAL A 24 1.90 -7.56 16.06
CA VAL A 24 0.65 -7.79 16.82
C VAL A 24 0.10 -6.50 17.44
N SER A 25 0.93 -5.47 17.61
CA SER A 25 0.52 -4.18 18.18
C SER A 25 1.34 -3.02 17.61
N PRO A 26 0.73 -1.83 17.46
CA PRO A 26 1.39 -0.64 16.94
C PRO A 26 2.27 0.01 18.02
N SER A 27 3.41 0.58 17.62
CA SER A 27 4.27 1.38 18.51
C SER A 27 3.78 2.82 18.64
N GLU A 28 4.24 3.55 19.68
CA GLU A 28 3.96 4.99 19.84
C GLU A 28 4.41 5.80 18.60
N THR A 29 5.51 5.40 17.97
CA THR A 29 6.00 5.99 16.72
C THR A 29 5.00 5.81 15.57
N ASP A 30 4.31 4.66 15.48
CA ASP A 30 3.32 4.41 14.43
C ASP A 30 2.09 5.31 14.59
N TRP A 31 1.64 5.52 15.84
CA TRP A 31 0.60 6.50 16.15
C TRP A 31 1.01 7.91 15.75
N GLY A 32 2.25 8.30 16.06
CA GLY A 32 2.81 9.59 15.65
C GLY A 32 2.86 9.80 14.14
N ILE A 33 3.21 8.75 13.38
CA ILE A 33 3.23 8.79 11.91
C ILE A 33 1.82 8.96 11.34
N ALA A 34 0.84 8.22 11.84
CA ALA A 34 -0.54 8.34 11.39
C ALA A 34 -1.09 9.75 11.69
N ALA A 35 -0.71 10.34 12.82
CA ALA A 35 -0.99 11.72 13.18
C ALA A 35 -0.36 12.72 12.20
N ASP A 36 0.94 12.57 11.88
CA ASP A 36 1.66 13.43 10.93
C ASP A 36 1.03 13.39 9.52
N LEU A 37 0.50 12.24 9.09
CA LEU A 37 -0.22 12.13 7.81
C LEU A 37 -1.52 12.96 7.81
N PHE A 38 -2.28 12.94 8.90
CA PHE A 38 -3.49 13.78 9.05
C PHE A 38 -3.12 15.26 9.05
N ASP A 39 -2.10 15.64 9.82
CA ASP A 39 -1.67 17.03 9.97
C ASP A 39 -1.12 17.60 8.63
N ARG A 40 -0.62 16.74 7.74
CA ARG A 40 -0.24 17.07 6.36
C ARG A 40 -1.41 17.15 5.37
N GLY A 41 -2.64 16.88 5.81
CA GLY A 41 -3.82 16.90 4.96
C GLY A 41 -3.93 15.73 3.98
N VAL A 42 -3.23 14.62 4.23
CA VAL A 42 -3.29 13.43 3.38
C VAL A 42 -4.66 12.77 3.54
N SER A 43 -5.42 12.60 2.45
CA SER A 43 -6.73 11.95 2.50
C SER A 43 -6.61 10.47 2.90
N LEU A 44 -7.62 9.96 3.62
CA LEU A 44 -7.65 8.54 4.03
C LEU A 44 -7.65 7.61 2.81
N GLU A 45 -8.35 8.00 1.74
CA GLU A 45 -8.38 7.27 0.46
C GLU A 45 -6.97 7.10 -0.13
N ARG A 46 -6.17 8.18 -0.16
CA ARG A 46 -4.78 8.13 -0.61
C ARG A 46 -3.93 7.21 0.26
N VAL A 47 -4.17 7.19 1.58
CA VAL A 47 -3.49 6.24 2.47
C VAL A 47 -3.88 4.81 2.16
N CYS A 48 -5.18 4.49 2.05
CA CYS A 48 -5.66 3.16 1.68
C CYS A 48 -5.03 2.68 0.37
N PHE A 49 -5.01 3.55 -0.64
CA PHE A 49 -4.45 3.23 -1.95
C PHE A 49 -2.95 2.96 -1.90
N ALA A 50 -2.18 3.80 -1.21
CA ALA A 50 -0.75 3.59 -1.01
C ALA A 50 -0.44 2.29 -0.26
N PHE A 51 -1.29 1.89 0.70
CA PHE A 51 -1.14 0.62 1.40
C PHE A 51 -1.31 -0.57 0.45
N LYS A 52 -2.28 -0.54 -0.46
CA LYS A 52 -2.47 -1.58 -1.49
C LYS A 52 -1.27 -1.70 -2.41
N ILE A 53 -0.74 -0.57 -2.90
CA ILE A 53 0.51 -0.54 -3.69
C ILE A 53 1.67 -1.15 -2.90
N ALA A 54 1.85 -0.73 -1.65
CA ALA A 54 2.92 -1.22 -0.79
C ALA A 54 2.83 -2.74 -0.59
N PHE A 55 1.63 -3.26 -0.33
CA PHE A 55 1.33 -4.68 -0.19
C PHE A 55 1.70 -5.46 -1.47
N ILE A 56 1.23 -5.01 -2.63
CA ILE A 56 1.52 -5.63 -3.93
C ILE A 56 3.03 -5.62 -4.23
N ARG A 57 3.71 -4.48 -4.06
CA ARG A 57 5.17 -4.35 -4.26
C ARG A 57 5.93 -5.34 -3.37
N ARG A 58 5.47 -5.53 -2.14
CA ARG A 58 6.05 -6.47 -1.18
C ARG A 58 5.86 -7.91 -1.67
N HIS A 59 4.63 -8.30 -2.00
CA HIS A 59 4.30 -9.64 -2.51
C HIS A 59 5.07 -9.97 -3.80
N HIS A 60 5.20 -9.03 -4.73
CA HIS A 60 5.97 -9.24 -5.97
C HIS A 60 7.47 -9.42 -5.67
N ARG A 61 8.05 -8.67 -4.72
CA ARG A 61 9.46 -8.86 -4.30
C ARG A 61 9.71 -10.18 -3.57
N ALA A 62 8.72 -10.73 -2.88
CA ALA A 62 8.84 -12.01 -2.16
C ALA A 62 9.26 -13.17 -3.08
N SER A 63 8.91 -13.11 -4.36
CA SER A 63 9.27 -14.11 -5.37
C SER A 63 10.78 -14.22 -5.65
N THR A 64 11.57 -13.19 -5.30
CA THR A 64 13.02 -13.13 -5.61
C THR A 64 13.91 -13.08 -4.36
N ARG A 65 13.40 -12.66 -3.19
CA ARG A 65 14.15 -12.65 -1.92
C ARG A 65 13.20 -12.60 -0.71
N PRO A 66 13.47 -13.32 0.40
CA PRO A 66 12.63 -13.24 1.60
C PRO A 66 12.58 -11.80 2.15
N LEU A 67 11.36 -11.30 2.29
CA LEU A 67 11.08 -9.95 2.74
C LEU A 67 11.43 -9.81 4.23
N ARG A 68 12.25 -8.82 4.59
CA ARG A 68 12.40 -8.46 6.00
C ARG A 68 11.03 -8.01 6.56
N PRO A 69 10.67 -8.33 7.82
CA PRO A 69 9.41 -7.88 8.42
C PRO A 69 9.21 -6.35 8.29
N ILE A 70 7.98 -5.88 8.07
CA ILE A 70 7.69 -4.45 8.14
C ILE A 70 7.71 -4.05 9.62
N ARG A 71 8.79 -3.40 10.05
CA ARG A 71 9.01 -3.09 11.47
C ARG A 71 8.28 -1.83 11.94
N SER A 72 7.73 -1.00 11.04
CA SER A 72 7.01 0.22 11.39
C SER A 72 6.17 0.80 10.24
N LEU A 73 5.23 1.69 10.59
CA LEU A 73 4.40 2.49 9.69
C LEU A 73 5.25 3.45 8.81
N ALA A 74 6.52 3.65 9.13
CA ALA A 74 7.43 4.53 8.39
C ALA A 74 7.62 4.08 6.94
N TYR A 75 7.58 2.76 6.68
CA TYR A 75 7.62 2.24 5.31
C TYR A 75 6.42 2.72 4.49
N PHE A 76 5.21 2.57 5.05
CA PHE A 76 3.98 3.01 4.40
C PHE A 76 3.93 4.52 4.23
N ARG A 77 4.42 5.29 5.22
CA ARG A 77 4.57 6.75 5.11
C ARG A 77 5.37 7.13 3.87
N THR A 78 6.50 6.47 3.62
CA THR A 78 7.31 6.71 2.42
C THR A 78 6.52 6.46 1.14
N VAL A 79 5.75 5.36 1.06
CA VAL A 79 4.93 5.07 -0.13
C VAL A 79 3.84 6.12 -0.33
N VAL A 80 3.11 6.48 0.73
CA VAL A 80 2.04 7.49 0.70
C VAL A 80 2.53 8.85 0.18
N LEU A 81 3.71 9.28 0.64
CA LEU A 81 4.29 10.57 0.30
C LEU A 81 4.97 10.58 -1.08
N ASN A 82 5.30 9.41 -1.65
CA ASN A 82 6.04 9.28 -2.91
C ASN A 82 5.26 8.56 -4.02
N LEU A 83 3.91 8.55 -3.95
CA LEU A 83 3.10 8.10 -5.08
C LEU A 83 3.42 8.95 -6.31
N THR A 84 3.75 8.30 -7.43
CA THR A 84 4.02 9.00 -8.69
C THR A 84 2.72 9.51 -9.33
N LEU A 85 2.83 10.42 -10.29
CA LEU A 85 1.67 10.93 -11.04
C LEU A 85 0.93 9.81 -11.77
N GLU A 86 1.67 8.83 -12.30
CA GLU A 86 1.10 7.67 -12.96
C GLU A 86 0.35 6.75 -11.98
N GLU A 87 0.89 6.53 -10.80
CA GLU A 87 0.23 5.74 -9.76
C GLU A 87 -1.09 6.38 -9.30
N THR A 88 -1.24 7.69 -9.50
CA THR A 88 -2.49 8.41 -9.20
C THR A 88 -3.48 8.44 -10.37
N GLN A 89 -3.15 7.88 -11.54
CA GLN A 89 -4.07 7.81 -12.68
C GLN A 89 -5.15 6.74 -12.43
N ALA A 90 -6.39 7.03 -12.83
CA ALA A 90 -7.54 6.16 -12.62
C ALA A 90 -7.32 4.72 -13.14
N VAL A 91 -6.68 4.57 -14.31
CA VAL A 91 -6.39 3.26 -14.90
C VAL A 91 -5.45 2.43 -14.00
N TYR A 92 -4.45 3.08 -13.40
CA TYR A 92 -3.53 2.41 -12.49
C TYR A 92 -4.21 2.07 -11.16
N VAL A 93 -5.09 2.96 -10.68
CA VAL A 93 -5.90 2.71 -9.48
C VAL A 93 -6.76 1.45 -9.67
N ASP A 94 -7.54 1.38 -10.75
CA ASP A 94 -8.41 0.23 -11.06
C ASP A 94 -7.61 -1.08 -11.17
N TYR A 95 -6.43 -1.03 -11.77
CA TYR A 95 -5.53 -2.18 -11.86
C TYR A 95 -5.07 -2.65 -10.48
N ILE A 96 -4.62 -1.72 -9.62
CA ILE A 96 -4.16 -2.04 -8.27
C ILE A 96 -5.29 -2.60 -7.41
N GLU A 97 -6.51 -2.07 -7.54
CA GLU A 97 -7.69 -2.60 -6.86
C GLU A 97 -7.97 -4.06 -7.24
N CYS A 98 -8.04 -4.35 -8.55
CA CYS A 98 -8.26 -5.71 -9.06
C CYS A 98 -7.14 -6.68 -8.61
N LEU A 99 -5.88 -6.24 -8.69
CA LEU A 99 -4.75 -7.05 -8.27
C LEU A 99 -4.76 -7.31 -6.75
N TYR A 100 -5.09 -6.30 -5.95
CA TYR A 100 -5.19 -6.44 -4.50
C TYR A 100 -6.28 -7.43 -4.10
N GLU A 101 -7.48 -7.32 -4.68
CA GLU A 101 -8.58 -8.28 -4.45
C GLU A 101 -8.17 -9.71 -4.76
N ARG A 102 -7.50 -9.92 -5.91
CA ARG A 102 -7.01 -11.25 -6.31
C ARG A 102 -6.02 -11.84 -5.30
N LEU A 103 -5.10 -11.03 -4.78
CA LEU A 103 -4.11 -11.48 -3.78
C LEU A 103 -4.72 -11.77 -2.42
N GLN A 104 -5.82 -11.11 -2.06
CA GLN A 104 -6.57 -11.43 -0.84
C GLN A 104 -7.30 -12.79 -0.96
N GLN A 105 -7.74 -13.17 -2.16
CA GLN A 105 -8.42 -14.44 -2.42
C GLN A 105 -7.45 -15.63 -2.55
N ASP A 106 -6.33 -15.44 -3.25
CA ASP A 106 -5.29 -16.46 -3.43
C ASP A 106 -3.89 -15.84 -3.31
N PRO A 107 -3.29 -15.84 -2.10
CA PRO A 107 -2.01 -15.19 -1.84
C PRO A 107 -0.82 -15.86 -2.54
N ASN A 108 -0.99 -17.05 -3.14
CA ASN A 108 0.06 -17.80 -3.83
C ASN A 108 0.00 -17.68 -5.37
N GLN A 109 -1.00 -16.98 -5.92
CA GLN A 109 -1.27 -16.93 -7.36
C GLN A 109 -0.34 -16.00 -8.18
N ILE A 110 0.83 -15.60 -7.66
CA ILE A 110 1.78 -14.77 -8.43
C ILE A 110 2.71 -15.64 -9.31
N ILE A 111 2.52 -16.95 -9.35
CA ILE A 111 3.29 -17.82 -10.26
C ILE A 111 2.47 -18.09 -11.52
N GLY A 112 2.62 -17.21 -12.53
CA GLY A 112 2.36 -17.57 -13.93
C GLY A 112 1.38 -16.68 -14.68
N GLY A 113 1.93 -15.90 -15.61
CA GLY A 113 1.35 -15.73 -16.93
C GLY A 113 -0.01 -15.03 -17.01
N ARG A 114 0.01 -13.70 -17.05
CA ARG A 114 -0.72 -13.02 -18.11
C ARG A 114 -0.05 -11.69 -18.39
N SER A 115 0.64 -11.63 -19.53
CA SER A 115 0.86 -10.39 -20.25
C SER A 115 -0.51 -9.81 -20.54
N ASP A 116 -1.03 -8.96 -19.64
CA ASP A 116 -2.24 -8.21 -19.91
C ASP A 116 -1.86 -7.16 -20.96
N GLU A 117 -2.05 -7.50 -22.24
CA GLU A 117 -1.81 -6.62 -23.40
C GLU A 117 -2.58 -5.29 -23.30
N ARG A 118 -3.55 -5.20 -22.37
CA ARG A 118 -4.28 -3.98 -22.01
C ARG A 118 -3.43 -2.95 -21.26
N LEU A 119 -2.26 -3.33 -20.72
CA LEU A 119 -1.41 -2.50 -19.84
C LEU A 119 0.00 -2.27 -20.37
N ASN A 120 0.30 -2.69 -21.61
CA ASN A 120 1.63 -2.53 -22.21
C ASN A 120 2.08 -1.07 -22.42
N GLY A 121 1.24 -0.09 -22.04
CA GLY A 121 1.55 1.33 -22.02
C GLY A 121 1.50 2.01 -20.65
N ALA A 122 1.22 1.30 -19.55
CA ALA A 122 0.98 1.88 -18.21
C ALA A 122 1.91 1.37 -17.11
N ILE A 123 2.94 0.60 -17.47
CA ILE A 123 4.03 0.24 -16.56
C ILE A 123 5.31 0.78 -17.19
N PRO A 124 5.82 1.96 -16.77
CA PRO A 124 7.13 2.37 -17.15
C PRO A 124 8.07 1.49 -16.37
N ASN A 125 8.96 0.89 -17.15
CA ASN A 125 10.15 0.21 -16.72
C ASN A 125 10.72 0.85 -15.44
N ALA A 126 10.60 0.16 -14.31
CA ALA A 126 11.34 0.49 -13.10
C ALA A 126 12.81 0.12 -13.33
N ALA A 127 13.47 0.92 -14.18
CA ALA A 127 14.89 0.86 -14.47
C ALA A 127 15.46 2.26 -14.27
N HIS A 128 15.93 2.54 -13.06
CA HIS A 128 17.33 2.87 -12.71
C HIS A 128 17.37 3.39 -11.27
#